data_AF-A0A355FBF2-F1
#
_entry.id   AF-A0A355FBF2-F1
#
_cell.length_a   1.000
_cell.length_b   1.000
_cell.length_c   1.000
_cell.angle_alpha   90.00
_cell.angle_beta   90.00
_cell.angle_gamma   90.00
#
_symmetry.space_group_name_H-M   'P 1'
#
loop_
_entity.id
_entity.type
_entity.pdbx_description
1 polymer ?
#
loop_
_entity_poly.entity_id
_entity_poly.type
_entity_poly.pdbx_seq_one_letter_code
_entity_poly.pdbx_strand_id
1 'polypeptide(L)'
;MAEMGKYCKAYLAKQFREYPGWSEKAENVRKDKKDVDGKEVEVDRVLDDESILYLQENYIVTDGIFKDQNIIFDNVTDEWKEYCHSTLAFEIPVYEPINIPQAGDAAPAESNG
;
A
#
# COMPACT_ATOMS: atom_id res chain seq x y z
N MET A 1 -15.92 4.29 6.12
CA MET A 1 -14.69 5.06 6.40
C MET A 1 -13.57 4.32 5.69
N ALA A 2 -12.62 5.03 5.10
CA ALA A 2 -11.48 4.40 4.43
C ALA A 2 -10.68 3.57 5.44
N GLU A 3 -10.23 2.39 5.04
CA GLU A 3 -9.43 1.50 5.88
C GLU A 3 -7.97 1.54 5.46
N MET A 4 -7.10 1.92 6.40
CA MET A 4 -5.65 1.89 6.17
C MET A 4 -5.15 0.47 6.43
N GLY A 5 -4.49 -0.13 5.45
CA GLY A 5 -3.81 -1.42 5.64
C GLY A 5 -2.67 -1.31 6.65
N LYS A 6 -2.30 -2.42 7.27
CA LYS A 6 -1.12 -2.50 8.14
C LYS A 6 0.18 -2.37 7.34
N TYR A 7 0.13 -2.81 6.09
CA TYR A 7 1.25 -2.78 5.18
C TYR A 7 0.78 -2.65 3.73
N CYS A 8 1.49 -1.84 2.97
CA CYS A 8 1.46 -1.84 1.51
C CYS A 8 2.87 -1.56 0.98
N LYS A 9 3.14 -1.99 -0.24
CA LYS A 9 4.40 -1.71 -0.93
C LYS A 9 4.12 -1.14 -2.31
N ALA A 10 4.89 -0.12 -2.68
CA ALA A 10 4.70 0.62 -3.91
C ALA A 10 5.50 -0.05 -5.05
N TYR A 11 4.89 -0.16 -6.22
CA TYR A 11 5.50 -0.70 -7.44
C TYR A 11 5.09 0.13 -8.65
N LEU A 12 5.85 0.02 -9.74
CA LEU A 12 5.47 0.63 -11.02
C LEU A 12 4.34 -0.17 -11.67
N ALA A 13 3.39 0.51 -12.31
CA ALA A 13 2.24 -0.11 -12.98
C ALA A 13 2.67 -1.18 -14.00
N LYS A 14 3.78 -0.95 -14.72
CA LYS A 14 4.33 -1.94 -15.66
C LYS A 14 4.61 -3.31 -15.02
N GLN A 15 5.08 -3.32 -13.77
CA GLN A 15 5.41 -4.56 -13.06
C GLN A 15 4.16 -5.38 -12.76
N PHE A 16 3.00 -4.73 -12.63
CA PHE A 16 1.73 -5.41 -12.49
C PHE A 16 1.20 -5.92 -13.82
N ARG A 17 1.35 -5.12 -14.88
CA ARG A 17 0.95 -5.46 -16.26
C ARG A 17 1.75 -6.61 -16.87
N GLU A 18 2.94 -6.90 -16.33
CA GLU A 18 3.72 -8.10 -16.66
C GLU A 18 3.08 -9.42 -16.19
N TYR A 19 2.14 -9.38 -15.23
CA TYR A 19 1.38 -10.56 -14.82
C TYR A 19 0.34 -10.93 -15.89
N PRO A 20 0.36 -12.17 -16.44
CA PRO A 20 -0.56 -12.55 -17.52
C PRO A 20 -2.05 -12.50 -17.15
N GLY A 21 -2.38 -12.63 -15.86
CA GLY A 21 -3.75 -12.54 -15.36
C GLY A 21 -4.20 -11.12 -15.00
N TRP A 22 -3.41 -10.09 -15.33
CA TRP A 22 -3.72 -8.70 -14.99
C TRP A 22 -4.95 -8.20 -15.73
N SER A 23 -5.92 -7.69 -14.98
CA SER A 23 -7.13 -7.06 -15.48
C SER A 23 -7.35 -5.72 -14.78
N GLU A 24 -6.80 -4.67 -15.37
CA GLU A 24 -6.80 -3.31 -14.82
C GLU A 24 -8.21 -2.70 -14.79
N LYS A 25 -8.68 -2.27 -13.61
CA LYS A 25 -9.91 -1.49 -13.44
C LYS A 25 -9.62 0.00 -13.56
N ALA A 26 -9.33 0.44 -14.79
CA ALA A 26 -8.94 1.83 -15.08
C ALA A 26 -10.03 2.86 -14.72
N GLU A 27 -11.28 2.45 -14.57
CA GLU A 27 -12.39 3.28 -14.07
C GLU A 27 -12.27 3.66 -12.59
N ASN A 28 -11.42 2.97 -11.82
CA ASN A 28 -11.27 3.16 -10.38
C ASN A 28 -10.07 4.04 -10.00
N VAL A 29 -9.35 4.59 -10.98
CA VAL A 29 -8.18 5.44 -10.74
C VAL A 29 -8.49 6.58 -9.79
N ARG A 30 -7.47 7.02 -9.04
CA ARG A 30 -7.64 8.18 -8.18
C ARG A 30 -7.86 9.42 -9.03
N LYS A 31 -8.57 10.39 -8.44
CA LYS A 31 -8.76 11.68 -9.09
C LYS A 31 -7.61 12.62 -8.75
N ASP A 32 -7.10 13.29 -9.78
CA ASP A 32 -6.20 14.41 -9.62
C ASP A 32 -6.99 15.71 -9.69
N LYS A 33 -6.54 16.70 -8.92
CA LYS A 33 -7.04 18.07 -9.02
C LYS A 33 -6.27 18.78 -10.12
N LYS A 34 -6.99 19.30 -11.11
CA LYS A 34 -6.42 20.16 -12.15
C LYS A 34 -7.11 21.52 -12.13
N ASP A 35 -6.34 22.57 -12.37
CA ASP A 35 -6.90 23.87 -12.69
C ASP A 35 -7.28 23.89 -14.17
N VAL A 36 -8.56 24.14 -14.46
CA VAL A 36 -9.08 24.38 -15.81
C VAL A 36 -9.82 25.71 -15.77
N ASP A 37 -9.29 26.70 -16.49
CA ASP A 37 -9.85 28.05 -16.56
C ASP A 37 -10.05 28.72 -15.19
N GLY A 38 -9.12 28.52 -14.24
CA GLY A 38 -9.18 29.09 -12.90
C GLY A 38 -10.17 28.40 -11.96
N LYS A 39 -10.65 27.20 -12.32
CA LYS A 39 -11.48 26.34 -11.47
C LYS A 39 -10.76 25.01 -11.22
N GLU A 40 -10.68 24.64 -9.96
CA GLU A 40 -10.21 23.31 -9.55
C GLU A 40 -11.28 22.27 -9.92
N VAL A 41 -10.92 21.35 -10.82
CA VAL A 41 -11.76 20.23 -11.23
C VAL A 41 -11.06 18.91 -10.90
N GLU A 42 -11.83 17.93 -10.44
CA GLU A 42 -11.35 16.58 -10.25
C GLU A 42 -11.47 15.82 -11.57
N VAL A 43 -10.34 15.32 -12.06
CA VAL A 43 -10.27 14.49 -13.26
C VAL A 43 -9.62 13.16 -12.92
N ASP A 44 -10.01 12.11 -13.63
CA ASP A 44 -9.38 10.82 -13.50
C ASP A 44 -7.89 10.94 -13.86
N ARG A 45 -7.03 10.41 -13.01
CA ARG A 45 -5.60 10.36 -13.27
C ARG A 45 -5.32 9.40 -14.43
N VAL A 46 -4.31 9.71 -15.23
CA VAL A 46 -3.79 8.80 -16.25
C VAL A 46 -2.78 7.85 -15.60
N LEU A 47 -2.98 6.53 -15.75
CA LEU A 47 -2.03 5.50 -15.34
C LEU A 47 -1.16 5.04 -16.52
N ASP A 48 0.07 5.53 -16.55
CA ASP A 48 1.13 5.03 -17.43
C ASP A 48 1.98 3.94 -16.73
N ASP A 49 2.95 3.38 -17.45
CA ASP A 49 3.82 2.30 -16.97
C ASP A 49 4.72 2.71 -15.79
N GLU A 50 4.99 4.01 -15.64
CA GLU A 50 5.82 4.58 -14.58
C GLU A 50 4.99 5.01 -13.36
N SER A 51 3.67 4.96 -13.46
CA SER A 51 2.77 5.30 -12.38
C SER A 51 2.94 4.33 -11.21
N ILE A 52 3.03 4.90 -10.01
CA ILE A 52 3.10 4.14 -8.77
C ILE A 52 1.70 3.66 -8.37
N LEU A 53 1.58 2.36 -8.14
CA LEU A 53 0.43 1.69 -7.53
C LEU A 53 0.90 0.92 -6.28
N TYR A 54 -0.05 0.57 -5.41
CA TYR A 54 0.24 -0.03 -4.11
C TYR A 54 -0.32 -1.43 -4.03
N LEU A 55 0.55 -2.42 -3.76
CA LEU A 55 0.15 -3.76 -3.40
C LEU A 55 -0.10 -3.81 -1.88
N GLN A 56 -1.33 -4.13 -1.51
CA GLN A 56 -1.82 -4.18 -0.13
C GLN A 56 -1.55 -5.53 0.53
N GLU A 57 -1.61 -5.61 1.86
CA GLU A 57 -1.42 -6.85 2.64
C GLU A 57 -2.40 -7.99 2.27
N ASN A 58 -3.54 -7.66 1.68
CA ASN A 58 -4.54 -8.61 1.18
C ASN A 58 -4.37 -8.94 -0.31
N TYR A 59 -3.23 -8.58 -0.92
CA TYR A 59 -2.88 -8.78 -2.33
C TYR A 59 -3.76 -8.02 -3.33
N ILE A 60 -4.53 -7.04 -2.87
CA ILE A 60 -5.25 -6.09 -3.74
C ILE A 60 -4.27 -5.00 -4.19
N VAL A 61 -4.40 -4.54 -5.44
CA VAL A 61 -3.65 -3.37 -5.94
C VAL A 61 -4.55 -2.15 -5.97
N THR A 62 -4.09 -1.05 -5.38
CA THR A 62 -4.82 0.22 -5.26
C THR A 62 -4.01 1.40 -5.82
N ASP A 63 -4.69 2.39 -6.38
CA ASP A 63 -4.11 3.70 -6.74
C ASP A 63 -4.21 4.65 -5.53
N GLY A 64 -3.52 4.28 -4.45
CA GLY A 64 -3.54 4.99 -3.18
C GLY A 64 -3.22 4.07 -2.00
N ILE A 65 -3.06 4.65 -0.82
CA ILE A 65 -2.63 3.93 0.41
C ILE A 65 -3.77 3.22 1.15
N PHE A 66 -5.03 3.53 0.84
CA PHE A 66 -6.19 2.92 1.47
C PHE A 66 -6.58 1.63 0.74
N LYS A 67 -6.78 0.54 1.47
CA LYS A 67 -6.97 -0.80 0.88
C LYS A 67 -8.37 -1.04 0.31
N ASP A 68 -9.31 -0.15 0.61
CA ASP A 68 -10.72 -0.20 0.20
C ASP A 68 -11.09 0.92 -0.80
N GLN A 69 -10.11 1.68 -1.28
CA GLN A 69 -10.30 2.76 -2.24
C GLN A 69 -9.46 2.56 -3.49
N ASN A 70 -9.95 3.11 -4.61
CA ASN A 70 -9.25 3.13 -5.89
C ASN A 70 -8.66 1.77 -6.27
N ILE A 71 -9.46 0.72 -6.14
CA ILE A 71 -9.07 -0.68 -6.38
C ILE A 71 -8.82 -0.88 -7.88
N ILE A 72 -7.56 -1.06 -8.25
CA ILE A 72 -7.12 -1.29 -9.63
C ILE A 72 -7.17 -2.77 -9.99
N PHE A 73 -6.92 -3.66 -9.03
CA PHE A 73 -6.99 -5.11 -9.23
C PHE A 73 -7.33 -5.84 -7.93
N ASP A 74 -8.31 -6.74 -7.99
CA ASP A 74 -8.81 -7.51 -6.83
C ASP A 74 -9.01 -9.01 -7.13
N ASN A 75 -8.54 -9.50 -8.27
CA ASN A 75 -8.62 -10.93 -8.60
C ASN A 75 -7.48 -11.71 -7.92
N VAL A 76 -7.62 -11.94 -6.61
CA VAL A 76 -6.60 -12.58 -5.77
C VAL A 76 -6.63 -14.10 -5.93
N THR A 77 -5.86 -14.61 -6.89
CA THR A 77 -5.65 -16.06 -7.10
C THR A 77 -4.34 -16.53 -6.46
N ASP A 78 -4.10 -17.84 -6.43
CA ASP A 78 -2.84 -18.38 -5.90
C ASP A 78 -1.67 -18.12 -6.86
N GLU A 79 -1.91 -18.13 -8.18
CA GLU A 79 -0.92 -17.72 -9.19
C GLU A 79 -0.52 -16.24 -9.04
N TRP A 80 -1.48 -15.39 -8.70
CA TRP A 80 -1.22 -13.98 -8.42
C TRP A 80 -0.35 -13.81 -7.17
N LYS A 81 -0.66 -14.50 -6.07
CA LYS A 81 0.18 -14.47 -4.86
C LYS A 81 1.59 -14.95 -5.16
N GLU A 82 1.73 -16.05 -5.91
CA GLU A 82 3.04 -16.58 -6.33
C GLU A 82 3.81 -15.54 -7.14
N TYR A 83 3.15 -14.82 -8.05
CA TYR A 83 3.77 -13.72 -8.79
C TYR A 83 4.23 -12.58 -7.87
N CYS A 84 3.40 -12.19 -6.90
CA CYS A 84 3.76 -11.18 -5.90
C CYS A 84 5.00 -11.59 -5.09
N HIS A 85 5.11 -12.84 -4.68
CA HIS A 85 6.26 -13.35 -3.92
C HIS A 85 7.51 -13.47 -4.79
N SER A 86 7.40 -14.22 -5.89
CA SER A 86 8.54 -14.65 -6.70
C SER A 86 9.06 -13.57 -7.65
N THR A 87 8.19 -12.68 -8.15
CA THR A 87 8.57 -11.63 -9.11
C THR A 87 8.65 -10.25 -8.47
N LEU A 88 7.65 -9.88 -7.66
CA LEU A 88 7.63 -8.57 -7.00
C LEU A 88 8.40 -8.54 -5.69
N ALA A 89 8.85 -9.70 -5.17
CA ALA A 89 9.48 -9.81 -3.85
C ALA A 89 8.63 -9.13 -2.77
N PHE A 90 7.32 -9.34 -2.81
CA PHE A 90 6.39 -8.81 -1.83
C PHE A 90 6.35 -9.69 -0.59
N GLU A 91 6.85 -9.18 0.51
CA GLU A 91 6.77 -9.84 1.81
C GLU A 91 6.30 -8.84 2.85
N ILE A 92 5.43 -9.29 3.76
CA ILE A 92 4.98 -8.49 4.90
C ILE A 92 6.04 -8.64 6.00
N PRO A 93 6.69 -7.54 6.43
CA PRO A 93 7.69 -7.63 7.48
C PRO A 93 7.06 -8.10 8.80
N VAL A 94 7.72 -9.04 9.47
CA VAL A 94 7.37 -9.43 10.84
C VAL A 94 8.13 -8.53 11.81
N TYR A 95 7.41 -7.67 12.52
CA TYR A 95 7.99 -6.82 13.55
C TYR A 95 7.86 -7.49 14.91
N GLU A 96 8.97 -7.71 15.61
CA GLU A 96 8.93 -8.11 17.02
C GLU A 96 8.54 -6.89 17.88
N PRO A 97 7.66 -7.08 18.89
CA PRO A 97 7.31 -6.00 19.79
C PRO A 97 8.54 -5.58 20.60
N ILE A 98 8.98 -4.33 20.43
CA ILE A 98 10.01 -3.74 21.27
C ILE A 98 9.42 -3.37 22.63
N ASN A 99 10.01 -3.88 23.71
CA ASN A 99 9.66 -3.43 25.06
C ASN A 99 10.43 -2.15 25.36
N ILE A 100 9.73 -1.01 25.42
CA ILE A 100 10.32 0.27 25.82
C ILE A 100 10.22 0.34 27.34
N PRO A 101 11.33 0.22 28.09
CA PRO A 101 11.28 0.32 29.55
C PRO A 101 10.72 1.69 29.95
N GLN A 102 9.68 1.70 30.79
CA GLN A 102 9.15 2.94 31.33
C GLN A 102 10.11 3.47 32.40
N ALA A 103 10.21 4.80 32.51
CA ALA A 103 11.10 5.48 33.46
C ALA A 103 10.83 5.15 34.95
N GLY A 104 9.80 4.37 35.27
CA GLY A 104 9.47 3.90 36.62
C GLY A 104 10.15 2.59 37.05
N ASP A 105 10.82 1.88 36.14
CA ASP A 105 11.51 0.61 36.43
C ASP A 105 12.93 0.79 37.01
N ALA A 106 13.38 2.02 37.26
CA ALA A 106 14.60 2.27 37.99
C ALA A 106 14.39 1.95 39.48
N ALA A 107 14.97 0.84 39.95
CA ALA A 107 14.97 0.45 41.35
C ALA A 107 15.40 1.62 42.27
N PRO A 108 14.79 1.81 43.45
CA PRO A 108 15.18 2.88 44.35
C PRO A 108 16.64 2.67 44.80
N ALA A 109 17.45 3.72 44.66
CA ALA A 109 18.82 3.73 45.16
C ALA A 109 18.84 3.48 46.67
N GLU A 110 19.52 2.42 47.09
CA GLU A 110 19.73 2.11 48.51
C GLU A 110 20.49 3.25 49.19
N SER A 111 19.86 3.85 50.20
CA SER A 111 20.46 4.86 51.07
C SER A 111 21.30 4.17 52.15
N ASN A 112 22.63 4.23 52.02
CA ASN A 112 23.53 3.85 53.12
C ASN A 112 23.54 4.96 54.18
N GLY A 113 23.21 4.57 55.42
CA GLY A 113 23.22 5.42 56.61
C GLY A 113 24.59 5.61 57.24
#